data_AF-A0A8T9B5J6-F1
#
_entry.id   AF-A0A8T9B5J6-F1
#
_cell.length_a   1.000
_cell.length_b   1.000
_cell.length_c   1.000
_cell.angle_alpha   90.00
_cell.angle_beta   90.00
_cell.angle_gamma   90.00
#
_symmetry.space_group_name_H-M   'P 1'
#
loop_
_entity.id
_entity.type
_entity.pdbx_description
1 polymer ?
#
loop_
_entity_poly.entity_id
_entity_poly.type
_entity_poly.pdbx_seq_one_letter_code
_entity_poly.pdbx_strand_id
1 'polypeptide(L)'
;MSSSRIYILGIGNIGRLFAHALANTPNPPPITLLLHRPSLLLDWHLAGRTISITTHGVTNSNGAYDVEEPTIHEDGIIENLIVATKTLHTAKALEAVKHRLNAESTVLFTQNGMGTTEEVTRTIFPEEAGRPSYLAAITAHGVYSEGPFRSVFAGQAHVSVGRVSGSSSTSRYLLDQIVAAKLLNATEFESRELRLLQLEKLVVNAMVNPLTVVYNCRNGELFKRSDITSVMRDLLAEASQVVSSLPELRTREDGGNDVAERFSKENLEAKVLDVAEKTAANTSSMLQDFRVGRETEVGYINGYIVKRGKELGINVGNNERIVEMVQKRKLAVDG
;
A
#
# COMPACT_ATOMS: atom_id res chain seq x y z
N MET A 1 -3.15 8.03 -30.42
CA MET A 1 -4.33 7.90 -29.54
C MET A 1 -3.84 7.22 -28.30
N SER A 2 -3.95 7.87 -27.14
CA SER A 2 -3.58 7.26 -25.85
C SER A 2 -4.41 5.98 -25.65
N SER A 3 -3.74 4.88 -25.35
CA SER A 3 -4.38 3.60 -25.05
C SER A 3 -5.06 3.67 -23.69
N SER A 4 -6.39 3.59 -23.69
CA SER A 4 -7.23 3.51 -22.48
C SER A 4 -7.07 2.21 -21.68
N ARG A 5 -6.03 1.42 -21.96
CA ARG A 5 -5.79 0.13 -21.31
C ARG A 5 -5.09 0.32 -19.96
N ILE A 6 -5.53 -0.44 -18.97
CA ILE A 6 -4.94 -0.47 -17.62
C ILE A 6 -4.25 -1.83 -17.41
N TYR A 7 -2.97 -1.78 -17.07
CA TYR A 7 -2.19 -2.96 -16.71
C TYR A 7 -2.12 -3.09 -15.19
N ILE A 8 -2.19 -4.33 -14.68
CA ILE A 8 -2.11 -4.61 -13.25
C ILE A 8 -0.94 -5.56 -12.98
N LEU A 9 0.05 -5.04 -12.26
CA LEU A 9 1.24 -5.76 -11.83
C LEU A 9 1.12 -6.14 -10.35
N GLY A 10 0.93 -7.43 -10.10
CA GLY A 10 0.75 -7.98 -8.75
C GLY A 10 -0.70 -8.31 -8.42
N ILE A 11 -1.09 -9.58 -8.60
CA ILE A 11 -2.46 -10.07 -8.41
C ILE A 11 -2.66 -10.67 -7.01
N GLY A 12 -2.26 -9.91 -5.99
CA GLY A 12 -2.63 -10.14 -4.60
C GLY A 12 -4.05 -9.62 -4.28
N ASN A 13 -4.44 -9.59 -3.01
CA ASN A 13 -5.78 -9.15 -2.60
C ASN A 13 -6.14 -7.74 -3.10
N ILE A 14 -5.20 -6.78 -2.97
CA ILE A 14 -5.40 -5.40 -3.43
C ILE A 14 -5.46 -5.33 -4.96
N GLY A 15 -4.54 -6.01 -5.66
CA GLY A 15 -4.55 -6.05 -7.13
C GLY A 15 -5.85 -6.65 -7.67
N ARG A 16 -6.35 -7.73 -7.06
CA ARG A 16 -7.66 -8.34 -7.39
C ARG A 16 -8.82 -7.39 -7.11
N LEU A 17 -8.82 -6.69 -5.98
CA LEU A 17 -9.85 -5.71 -5.65
C LEU A 17 -9.90 -4.58 -6.69
N PHE A 18 -8.75 -4.01 -7.06
CA PHE A 18 -8.67 -2.94 -8.05
C PHE A 18 -9.09 -3.43 -9.44
N ALA A 19 -8.59 -4.61 -9.87
CA ALA A 19 -8.99 -5.23 -11.13
C ALA A 19 -10.51 -5.48 -11.19
N HIS A 20 -11.08 -6.02 -10.11
CA HIS A 20 -12.51 -6.31 -10.02
C HIS A 20 -13.36 -5.04 -9.98
N ALA A 21 -12.92 -4.02 -9.24
CA ALA A 21 -13.65 -2.76 -9.16
C ALA A 21 -13.70 -2.04 -10.50
N LEU A 22 -12.57 -1.99 -11.23
CA LEU A 22 -12.49 -1.35 -12.55
C LEU A 22 -13.32 -2.11 -13.61
N ALA A 23 -13.23 -3.44 -13.61
CA ALA A 23 -13.96 -4.29 -14.56
C ALA A 23 -15.49 -4.27 -14.37
N ASN A 24 -15.98 -3.79 -13.21
CA ASN A 24 -17.40 -3.67 -12.89
C ASN A 24 -17.92 -2.22 -12.93
N THR A 25 -17.17 -1.30 -13.53
CA THR A 25 -17.68 0.04 -13.84
C THR A 25 -18.67 0.00 -15.03
N PRO A 26 -19.53 1.02 -15.22
CA PRO A 26 -20.46 1.04 -16.36
C PRO A 26 -19.79 0.99 -17.73
N ASN A 27 -18.60 1.58 -17.86
CA ASN A 27 -17.79 1.58 -19.07
C ASN A 27 -16.38 1.07 -18.71
N PRO A 28 -16.21 -0.25 -18.54
CA PRO A 28 -14.96 -0.80 -18.03
C PRO A 28 -13.83 -0.60 -19.05
N PRO A 29 -12.65 -0.12 -18.62
CA PRO A 29 -11.50 -0.06 -19.50
C PRO A 29 -10.99 -1.47 -19.82
N PRO A 30 -10.29 -1.68 -20.94
CA PRO A 30 -9.54 -2.91 -21.16
C PRO A 30 -8.50 -3.09 -20.04
N ILE A 31 -8.52 -4.26 -19.38
CA ILE A 31 -7.60 -4.56 -18.27
C ILE A 31 -6.73 -5.75 -18.65
N THR A 32 -5.41 -5.58 -18.51
CA THR A 32 -4.43 -6.66 -18.69
C THR A 32 -3.78 -7.01 -17.36
N LEU A 33 -3.85 -8.29 -16.97
CA LEU A 33 -3.15 -8.81 -15.79
C LEU A 33 -1.75 -9.27 -16.19
N LEU A 34 -0.72 -8.69 -15.59
CA LEU A 34 0.67 -9.07 -15.84
C LEU A 34 1.06 -10.25 -14.94
N LEU A 35 0.95 -11.48 -15.47
CA LEU A 35 1.22 -12.70 -14.71
C LEU A 35 2.69 -13.11 -14.84
N HIS A 36 3.56 -12.50 -14.04
CA HIS A 36 5.01 -12.66 -14.08
C HIS A 36 5.60 -14.06 -13.74
N ARG A 37 4.78 -15.07 -13.37
CA ARG A 37 5.28 -16.40 -12.95
C ARG A 37 4.35 -17.53 -13.42
N PRO A 38 4.88 -18.67 -13.90
CA PRO A 38 4.08 -19.79 -14.41
C PRO A 38 3.05 -20.32 -13.41
N SER A 39 3.37 -20.37 -12.11
CA SER A 39 2.43 -20.81 -11.08
C SER A 39 1.19 -19.90 -10.99
N LEU A 40 1.34 -18.60 -11.25
CA LEU A 40 0.23 -17.64 -11.20
C LEU A 40 -0.68 -17.78 -12.42
N LEU A 41 -0.11 -18.17 -13.58
CA LEU A 41 -0.87 -18.51 -14.77
C LEU A 41 -1.66 -19.83 -14.57
N LEU A 42 -1.05 -20.84 -13.94
CA LEU A 42 -1.75 -22.06 -13.56
C LEU A 42 -2.93 -21.75 -12.62
N ASP A 43 -2.68 -20.97 -11.57
CA ASP A 43 -3.70 -20.48 -10.64
C ASP A 43 -4.85 -19.76 -11.35
N TRP A 44 -4.54 -18.97 -12.39
CA TRP A 44 -5.53 -18.27 -13.21
C TRP A 44 -6.43 -19.24 -13.98
N HIS A 45 -5.84 -20.27 -14.58
CA HIS A 45 -6.60 -21.31 -15.28
C HIS A 45 -7.46 -22.13 -14.31
N LEU A 46 -6.92 -22.51 -13.15
CA LEU A 46 -7.65 -23.25 -12.13
C LEU A 46 -8.80 -22.44 -11.52
N ALA A 47 -8.66 -21.12 -11.45
CA ALA A 47 -9.72 -20.20 -11.04
C ALA A 47 -10.75 -19.91 -12.16
N GLY A 48 -10.71 -20.65 -13.27
CA GLY A 48 -11.66 -20.50 -14.39
C GLY A 48 -11.48 -19.21 -15.18
N ARG A 49 -10.29 -18.59 -15.12
CA ARG A 49 -9.99 -17.28 -15.72
C ARG A 49 -10.92 -16.17 -15.23
N THR A 50 -11.19 -16.17 -13.93
CA THR A 50 -12.01 -15.15 -13.28
C THR A 50 -11.36 -14.61 -12.01
N ILE A 51 -11.69 -13.35 -11.68
CA ILE A 51 -11.45 -12.78 -10.36
C ILE A 51 -12.78 -12.75 -9.62
N SER A 52 -12.84 -13.43 -8.47
CA SER A 52 -14.02 -13.46 -7.62
C SER A 52 -13.79 -12.66 -6.34
N ILE A 53 -14.70 -11.73 -6.05
CA ILE A 53 -14.75 -10.98 -4.79
C ILE A 53 -16.04 -11.32 -4.06
N THR A 54 -15.92 -11.84 -2.83
CA THR A 54 -17.04 -12.11 -1.95
C THR A 54 -17.25 -10.94 -1.00
N THR A 55 -18.47 -10.38 -0.99
CA THR A 55 -18.85 -9.25 -0.15
C THR A 55 -20.17 -9.58 0.54
N HIS A 56 -20.22 -9.53 1.87
CA HIS A 56 -21.40 -9.93 2.67
C HIS A 56 -21.98 -11.31 2.31
N GLY A 57 -21.10 -12.27 2.01
CA GLY A 57 -21.48 -13.64 1.62
C GLY A 57 -21.92 -13.79 0.16
N VAL A 58 -22.00 -12.70 -0.61
CA VAL A 58 -22.33 -12.71 -2.04
C VAL A 58 -21.04 -12.63 -2.86
N THR A 59 -20.80 -13.63 -3.70
CA THR A 59 -19.64 -13.67 -4.59
C THR A 59 -20.00 -13.06 -5.95
N ASN A 60 -19.27 -12.03 -6.36
CA ASN A 60 -19.28 -11.51 -7.73
C ASN A 60 -18.00 -11.96 -8.43
N SER A 61 -18.12 -12.49 -9.65
CA SER A 61 -16.98 -12.93 -10.45
C SER A 61 -16.98 -12.23 -11.81
N ASN A 62 -15.80 -11.84 -12.27
CA ASN A 62 -15.61 -11.23 -13.59
C ASN A 62 -14.46 -11.96 -14.30
N GLY A 63 -14.56 -12.14 -15.63
CA GLY A 63 -13.56 -12.78 -16.47
C GLY A 63 -13.10 -11.92 -17.66
N ALA A 64 -13.56 -10.65 -17.73
CA ALA A 64 -13.22 -9.72 -18.80
C ALA A 64 -11.82 -9.12 -18.59
N TYR A 65 -10.80 -10.00 -18.58
CA TYR A 65 -9.40 -9.64 -18.40
C TYR A 65 -8.57 -10.25 -19.51
N ASP A 66 -7.73 -9.41 -20.12
CA ASP A 66 -6.60 -9.89 -20.90
C ASP A 66 -5.49 -10.33 -19.93
N VAL A 67 -4.64 -11.24 -20.37
CA VAL A 67 -3.52 -11.76 -19.57
C VAL A 67 -2.26 -11.74 -20.40
N GLU A 68 -1.20 -11.18 -19.83
CA GLU A 68 0.15 -11.32 -20.38
C GLU A 68 0.86 -12.43 -19.61
N GLU A 69 1.23 -13.48 -20.35
CA GLU A 69 1.91 -14.65 -19.82
C GLU A 69 3.41 -14.36 -19.63
N PRO A 70 4.11 -15.03 -18.68
CA PRO A 70 5.51 -14.75 -18.40
C PRO A 70 6.45 -14.95 -19.59
N THR A 71 6.04 -15.74 -20.58
CA THR A 71 6.80 -16.08 -21.78
C THR A 71 6.53 -15.15 -22.96
N ILE A 72 5.52 -14.29 -22.86
CA ILE A 72 5.17 -13.32 -23.89
C ILE A 72 5.83 -12.00 -23.50
N HIS A 73 6.73 -11.51 -24.35
CA HIS A 73 7.33 -10.20 -24.20
C HIS A 73 6.66 -9.26 -25.19
N GLU A 74 5.69 -8.49 -24.72
CA GLU A 74 5.13 -7.39 -25.51
C GLU A 74 6.00 -6.13 -25.36
N ASP A 75 6.41 -5.54 -26.47
CA ASP A 75 7.23 -4.31 -26.47
C ASP A 75 6.39 -3.02 -26.39
N GLY A 76 5.06 -3.14 -26.29
CA GLY A 76 4.16 -2.00 -26.27
C GLY A 76 4.30 -1.16 -25.00
N ILE A 77 4.30 0.17 -25.14
CA ILE A 77 4.33 1.09 -24.00
C ILE A 77 3.11 0.88 -23.10
N ILE A 78 3.36 0.80 -21.79
CA ILE A 78 2.33 0.75 -20.75
C ILE A 78 2.02 2.18 -20.31
N GLU A 79 0.92 2.74 -20.80
CA GLU A 79 0.50 4.09 -20.43
C GLU A 79 -0.09 4.16 -19.01
N ASN A 80 -0.79 3.12 -18.56
CA ASN A 80 -1.46 3.09 -17.25
C ASN A 80 -1.14 1.79 -16.53
N LEU A 81 -0.40 1.88 -15.42
CA LEU A 81 0.02 0.74 -14.62
C LEU A 81 -0.46 0.88 -13.18
N ILE A 82 -1.10 -0.15 -12.65
CA ILE A 82 -1.36 -0.31 -11.21
C ILE A 82 -0.37 -1.33 -10.67
N VAL A 83 0.48 -0.91 -9.72
CA VAL A 83 1.41 -1.80 -9.04
C VAL A 83 0.85 -2.15 -7.67
N ALA A 84 0.46 -3.42 -7.51
CA ALA A 84 -0.14 -3.97 -6.31
C ALA A 84 0.65 -5.14 -5.72
N THR A 85 1.95 -5.21 -6.04
CA THR A 85 2.92 -6.02 -5.30
C THR A 85 3.15 -5.46 -3.90
N LYS A 86 3.63 -6.30 -2.98
CA LYS A 86 4.16 -5.88 -1.68
C LYS A 86 5.39 -4.98 -1.87
N THR A 87 5.63 -4.04 -0.95
CA THR A 87 6.72 -3.04 -1.01
C THR A 87 8.07 -3.64 -1.38
N LEU A 88 8.45 -4.74 -0.73
CA LEU A 88 9.70 -5.49 -0.93
C LEU A 88 9.93 -6.00 -2.36
N HIS A 89 8.87 -6.09 -3.16
CA HIS A 89 8.91 -6.64 -4.52
C HIS A 89 8.64 -5.58 -5.58
N THR A 90 8.21 -4.37 -5.20
CA THR A 90 7.78 -3.33 -6.14
C THR A 90 8.89 -2.89 -7.08
N ALA A 91 10.10 -2.62 -6.57
CA ALA A 91 11.23 -2.22 -7.42
C ALA A 91 11.60 -3.30 -8.44
N LYS A 92 11.74 -4.55 -8.00
CA LYS A 92 12.04 -5.70 -8.87
C LYS A 92 10.95 -5.96 -9.90
N ALA A 93 9.68 -5.82 -9.51
CA ALA A 93 8.54 -5.99 -10.40
C ALA A 93 8.53 -4.90 -11.48
N LEU A 94 8.79 -3.65 -11.11
CA LEU A 94 8.90 -2.54 -12.06
C LEU A 94 10.11 -2.66 -12.97
N GLU A 95 11.26 -3.15 -12.49
CA GLU A 95 12.44 -3.40 -13.32
C GLU A 95 12.11 -4.33 -14.49
N ALA A 96 11.29 -5.37 -14.25
CA ALA A 96 10.89 -6.33 -15.29
C ALA A 96 10.07 -5.69 -16.43
N VAL A 97 9.37 -4.58 -16.17
CA VAL A 97 8.55 -3.86 -17.15
C VAL A 97 9.10 -2.47 -17.48
N LYS A 98 10.29 -2.12 -16.97
CA LYS A 98 10.90 -0.79 -17.10
C LYS A 98 11.04 -0.33 -18.55
N HIS A 99 11.41 -1.24 -19.45
CA HIS A 99 11.56 -0.96 -20.88
C HIS A 99 10.25 -0.52 -21.56
N ARG A 100 9.09 -0.75 -20.93
CA ARG A 100 7.76 -0.37 -21.41
C ARG A 100 7.20 0.87 -20.73
N LEU A 101 7.97 1.48 -19.83
CA LEU A 101 7.55 2.63 -19.03
C LEU A 101 8.39 3.85 -19.40
N ASN A 102 7.74 4.97 -19.70
CA ASN A 102 8.38 6.22 -20.08
C ASN A 102 7.64 7.43 -19.47
N ALA A 103 7.94 8.65 -19.93
CA ALA A 103 7.32 9.87 -19.44
C ALA A 103 5.81 10.00 -19.75
N GLU A 104 5.29 9.22 -20.70
CA GLU A 104 3.85 9.15 -21.01
C GLU A 104 3.12 8.15 -20.10
N SER A 105 3.86 7.29 -19.40
CA SER A 105 3.31 6.32 -18.46
C SER A 105 2.87 6.97 -17.15
N THR A 106 1.82 6.41 -16.56
CA THR A 106 1.35 6.68 -15.20
C THR A 106 1.38 5.39 -14.38
N VAL A 107 2.02 5.44 -13.21
CA VAL A 107 2.15 4.32 -12.28
C VAL A 107 1.43 4.63 -10.98
N LEU A 108 0.40 3.86 -10.65
CA LEU A 108 -0.32 3.91 -9.38
C LEU A 108 0.27 2.91 -8.39
N PHE A 109 0.83 3.43 -7.29
CA PHE A 109 1.32 2.66 -6.16
C PHE A 109 0.21 2.41 -5.14
N THR A 110 -0.01 1.14 -4.78
CA THR A 110 -1.07 0.75 -3.82
C THR A 110 -0.52 0.18 -2.50
N GLN A 111 0.80 0.28 -2.32
CA GLN A 111 1.52 -0.34 -1.21
C GLN A 111 1.17 0.29 0.15
N ASN A 112 1.30 -0.52 1.20
CA ASN A 112 1.35 0.01 2.57
C ASN A 112 2.76 0.52 2.90
N GLY A 113 2.85 1.40 3.89
CA GLY A 113 4.13 2.00 4.28
C GLY A 113 4.53 3.15 3.36
N MET A 114 5.77 3.60 3.50
CA MET A 114 6.34 4.72 2.74
C MET A 114 7.78 4.41 2.32
N GLY A 115 8.31 5.16 1.34
CA GLY A 115 9.67 5.01 0.83
C GLY A 115 9.78 4.25 -0.49
N THR A 116 8.73 3.54 -0.92
CA THR A 116 8.73 2.76 -2.16
C THR A 116 8.86 3.63 -3.40
N THR A 117 8.14 4.75 -3.46
CA THR A 117 8.24 5.71 -4.58
C THR A 117 9.63 6.32 -4.70
N GLU A 118 10.26 6.64 -3.58
CA GLU A 118 11.61 7.18 -3.47
C GLU A 118 12.66 6.14 -3.88
N GLU A 119 12.46 4.88 -3.47
CA GLU A 119 13.31 3.77 -3.87
C GLU A 119 13.22 3.53 -5.38
N VAL A 120 12.02 3.44 -5.94
CA VAL A 120 11.79 3.25 -7.38
C VAL A 120 12.37 4.41 -8.19
N THR A 121 12.19 5.65 -7.71
CA THR A 121 12.81 6.83 -8.31
C THR A 121 14.32 6.69 -8.35
N ARG A 122 14.95 6.32 -7.24
CA ARG A 122 16.42 6.25 -7.13
C ARG A 122 17.01 5.09 -7.93
N THR A 123 16.32 3.95 -7.99
CA THR A 123 16.89 2.68 -8.49
C THR A 123 16.43 2.32 -9.91
N ILE A 124 15.18 2.64 -10.26
CA ILE A 124 14.57 2.23 -11.53
C ILE A 124 14.53 3.40 -12.52
N PHE A 125 14.07 4.58 -12.08
CA PHE A 125 13.88 5.76 -12.92
C PHE A 125 14.64 7.00 -12.41
N PRO A 126 15.99 6.98 -12.34
CA PRO A 126 16.77 8.08 -11.79
C PRO A 126 16.71 9.36 -12.65
N GLU A 127 16.53 9.22 -13.96
CA GLU A 127 16.40 10.34 -14.90
C GLU A 127 14.98 10.88 -14.94
N GLU A 128 14.82 12.19 -14.76
CA GLU A 128 13.50 12.83 -14.71
C GLU A 128 12.80 12.86 -16.08
N ALA A 129 13.56 13.06 -17.17
CA ALA A 129 13.01 13.20 -18.51
C ALA A 129 12.26 11.96 -19.03
N GLY A 130 12.64 10.76 -18.57
CA GLY A 130 11.99 9.50 -18.95
C GLY A 130 11.10 8.91 -17.86
N ARG A 131 10.93 9.59 -16.72
CA ARG A 131 10.25 9.02 -15.55
C ARG A 131 8.73 9.05 -15.72
N PRO A 132 8.02 7.95 -15.42
CA PRO A 132 6.57 7.95 -15.36
C PRO A 132 6.02 8.94 -14.33
N SER A 133 4.79 9.36 -14.54
CA SER A 133 4.02 10.08 -13.51
C SER A 133 3.57 9.12 -12.43
N TYR A 134 3.67 9.50 -11.17
CA TYR A 134 3.35 8.63 -10.03
C TYR A 134 2.08 9.08 -9.33
N LEU A 135 1.18 8.13 -9.13
CA LEU A 135 0.02 8.23 -8.26
C LEU A 135 0.22 7.31 -7.05
N ALA A 136 -0.39 7.64 -5.92
CA ALA A 136 -0.49 6.73 -4.78
C ALA A 136 -1.94 6.54 -4.36
N ALA A 137 -2.28 5.31 -3.95
CA ALA A 137 -3.57 4.95 -3.38
C ALA A 137 -3.36 4.42 -1.95
N ILE A 138 -3.99 5.10 -0.99
CA ILE A 138 -4.07 4.73 0.41
C ILE A 138 -5.34 3.91 0.59
N THR A 139 -5.20 2.59 0.64
CA THR A 139 -6.35 1.70 0.82
C THR A 139 -6.62 1.44 2.30
N ALA A 140 -7.83 1.77 2.77
CA ALA A 140 -8.32 1.43 4.12
C ALA A 140 -9.18 0.15 4.14
N HIS A 141 -9.53 -0.38 2.96
CA HIS A 141 -10.32 -1.60 2.81
C HIS A 141 -9.66 -2.83 3.44
N GLY A 142 -10.47 -3.65 4.12
CA GLY A 142 -10.08 -4.96 4.63
C GLY A 142 -10.35 -6.05 3.59
N VAL A 143 -9.29 -6.65 3.04
CA VAL A 143 -9.37 -7.73 2.05
C VAL A 143 -8.45 -8.88 2.42
N TYR A 144 -9.00 -10.10 2.46
CA TYR A 144 -8.21 -11.32 2.67
C TYR A 144 -8.45 -12.34 1.55
N SER A 145 -7.55 -13.31 1.42
CA SER A 145 -7.60 -14.30 0.33
C SER A 145 -8.42 -15.52 0.76
N GLU A 146 -9.25 -16.03 -0.15
CA GLU A 146 -9.92 -17.34 -0.04
C GLU A 146 -9.33 -18.38 -1.02
N GLY A 147 -8.20 -18.05 -1.65
CA GLY A 147 -7.54 -18.91 -2.62
C GLY A 147 -7.05 -18.15 -3.86
N PRO A 148 -6.57 -18.88 -4.88
CA PRO A 148 -6.19 -18.31 -6.17
C PRO A 148 -7.32 -17.49 -6.79
N PHE A 149 -7.03 -16.23 -7.14
CA PHE A 149 -7.97 -15.27 -7.74
C PHE A 149 -9.32 -15.06 -7.03
N ARG A 150 -9.40 -15.50 -5.76
CA ARG A 150 -10.57 -15.36 -4.90
C ARG A 150 -10.20 -14.55 -3.65
N SER A 151 -10.97 -13.51 -3.37
CA SER A 151 -10.78 -12.67 -2.19
C SER A 151 -12.11 -12.36 -1.52
N VAL A 152 -12.07 -12.12 -0.21
CA VAL A 152 -13.21 -11.62 0.56
C VAL A 152 -12.97 -10.15 0.86
N PHE A 153 -13.94 -9.33 0.49
CA PHE A 153 -13.99 -7.92 0.84
C PHE A 153 -14.69 -7.78 2.20
N ALA A 154 -13.90 -7.93 3.26
CA ALA A 154 -14.36 -8.09 4.63
C ALA A 154 -14.69 -6.77 5.34
N GLY A 155 -14.00 -5.69 4.97
CA GLY A 155 -14.20 -4.37 5.57
C GLY A 155 -14.23 -3.29 4.50
N GLN A 156 -15.42 -2.85 4.11
CA GLN A 156 -15.59 -1.74 3.19
C GLN A 156 -15.32 -0.40 3.92
N ALA A 157 -14.42 0.39 3.36
CA ALA A 157 -13.99 1.68 3.84
C ALA A 157 -13.85 2.64 2.64
N HIS A 158 -12.68 3.26 2.45
CA HIS A 158 -12.39 4.17 1.35
C HIS A 158 -10.97 3.97 0.81
N VAL A 159 -10.73 4.53 -0.37
CA VAL A 159 -9.39 4.71 -0.94
C VAL A 159 -9.11 6.21 -1.07
N SER A 160 -8.01 6.69 -0.52
CA SER A 160 -7.54 8.05 -0.82
C SER A 160 -6.52 7.95 -1.95
N VAL A 161 -6.72 8.67 -3.05
CA VAL A 161 -5.83 8.61 -4.22
C VAL A 161 -5.36 10.01 -4.59
N GLY A 162 -4.15 10.13 -5.13
CA GLY A 162 -3.69 11.39 -5.68
C GLY A 162 -2.27 11.30 -6.23
N ARG A 163 -1.79 12.43 -6.75
CA ARG A 163 -0.50 12.50 -7.43
C ARG A 163 0.65 12.64 -6.44
N VAL A 164 1.74 11.93 -6.70
CA VAL A 164 3.00 12.00 -5.93
C VAL A 164 4.06 12.80 -6.70
N SER A 165 4.18 12.57 -8.01
CA SER A 165 5.14 13.28 -8.88
C SER A 165 4.73 13.18 -10.36
N GLY A 166 5.34 14.01 -11.22
CA GLY A 166 5.09 14.02 -12.66
C GLY A 166 3.96 14.95 -13.10
N SER A 167 3.58 14.86 -14.38
CA SER A 167 2.58 15.75 -14.99
C SER A 167 1.16 15.40 -14.57
N SER A 168 0.29 16.40 -14.42
CA SER A 168 -1.14 16.18 -14.12
C SER A 168 -1.90 15.66 -15.34
N SER A 169 -1.49 16.05 -16.55
CA SER A 169 -2.17 15.69 -17.80
C SER A 169 -2.07 14.20 -18.11
N THR A 170 -0.91 13.59 -17.89
CA THR A 170 -0.63 12.16 -18.10
C THR A 170 -1.38 11.29 -17.10
N SER A 171 -1.47 11.73 -15.83
CA SER A 171 -2.06 10.92 -14.76
C SER A 171 -3.58 10.94 -14.69
N ARG A 172 -4.25 11.85 -15.40
CA ARG A 172 -5.69 12.12 -15.24
C ARG A 172 -6.56 10.91 -15.58
N TYR A 173 -6.25 10.21 -16.67
CA TYR A 173 -7.06 9.07 -17.13
C TYR A 173 -7.16 7.98 -16.07
N LEU A 174 -6.01 7.48 -15.57
CA LEU A 174 -6.01 6.43 -14.56
C LEU A 174 -6.71 6.90 -13.27
N LEU A 175 -6.50 8.15 -12.87
CA LEU A 175 -7.12 8.73 -11.68
C LEU A 175 -8.66 8.76 -11.80
N ASP A 176 -9.20 9.19 -12.94
CA ASP A 176 -10.64 9.19 -13.21
C ASP A 176 -11.23 7.78 -13.16
N GLN A 177 -10.54 6.79 -13.71
CA GLN A 177 -10.99 5.38 -13.66
C GLN A 177 -11.05 4.85 -12.22
N ILE A 178 -10.08 5.20 -11.38
CA ILE A 178 -10.07 4.82 -9.96
C ILE A 178 -11.21 5.48 -9.19
N VAL A 179 -11.46 6.79 -9.41
CA VAL A 179 -12.55 7.53 -8.74
C VAL A 179 -13.93 7.04 -9.23
N ALA A 180 -14.08 6.72 -10.50
CA ALA A 180 -15.33 6.20 -11.07
C ALA A 180 -15.69 4.79 -10.58
N ALA A 181 -14.71 4.01 -10.12
CA ALA A 181 -14.91 2.67 -9.59
C ALA A 181 -15.56 2.70 -8.20
N LYS A 182 -16.90 2.71 -8.17
CA LYS A 182 -17.71 2.79 -6.93
C LYS A 182 -17.30 1.82 -5.83
N LEU A 183 -16.90 0.59 -6.18
CA LEU A 183 -16.46 -0.42 -5.22
C LEU A 183 -15.19 0.01 -4.44
N LEU A 184 -14.34 0.83 -5.04
CA LEU A 184 -13.16 1.38 -4.35
C LEU A 184 -13.53 2.51 -3.38
N ASN A 185 -14.69 3.17 -3.56
CA ASN A 185 -15.06 4.35 -2.79
C ASN A 185 -13.89 5.34 -2.68
N ALA A 186 -13.34 5.70 -3.84
CA ALA A 186 -12.11 6.45 -3.94
C ALA A 186 -12.37 7.96 -3.98
N THR A 187 -11.58 8.70 -3.22
CA THR A 187 -11.59 10.17 -3.21
C THR A 187 -10.22 10.68 -3.63
N GLU A 188 -10.20 11.62 -4.57
CA GLU A 188 -8.98 12.30 -5.00
C GLU A 188 -8.59 13.39 -3.99
N PHE A 189 -7.29 13.44 -3.67
CA PHE A 189 -6.70 14.45 -2.79
C PHE A 189 -5.51 15.12 -3.47
N GLU A 190 -5.31 16.39 -3.13
CA GLU A 190 -4.10 17.14 -3.48
C GLU A 190 -2.85 16.49 -2.91
N SER A 191 -1.71 16.64 -3.60
CA SER A 191 -0.46 15.93 -3.26
C SER A 191 0.00 16.12 -1.80
N ARG A 192 -0.20 17.33 -1.24
CA ARG A 192 0.15 17.61 0.17
C ARG A 192 -0.76 16.82 1.11
N GLU A 193 -2.08 16.91 0.93
CA GLU A 193 -3.04 16.24 1.80
C GLU A 193 -2.91 14.72 1.70
N LEU A 194 -2.71 14.19 0.49
CA LEU A 194 -2.43 12.77 0.29
C LEU A 194 -1.19 12.32 1.10
N ARG A 195 -0.12 13.11 1.08
CA ARG A 195 1.09 12.81 1.87
C ARG A 195 0.81 12.82 3.38
N LEU A 196 0.01 13.76 3.88
CA LEU A 196 -0.40 13.77 5.29
C LEU A 196 -1.20 12.52 5.63
N LEU A 197 -2.18 12.13 4.80
CA LEU A 197 -2.94 10.89 4.98
C LEU A 197 -2.05 9.62 4.92
N GLN A 198 -1.02 9.60 4.06
CA GLN A 198 -0.06 8.49 4.01
C GLN A 198 0.71 8.36 5.34
N LEU A 199 1.17 9.49 5.89
CA LEU A 199 1.88 9.53 7.16
C LEU A 199 0.99 9.14 8.33
N GLU A 200 -0.27 9.57 8.36
CA GLU A 200 -1.22 9.14 9.39
C GLU A 200 -1.41 7.63 9.37
N LYS A 201 -1.66 7.06 8.19
CA LYS A 201 -1.79 5.61 8.05
C LYS A 201 -0.49 4.88 8.39
N LEU A 202 0.67 5.43 8.01
CA LEU A 202 1.98 4.90 8.35
C LEU A 202 2.14 4.77 9.87
N VAL A 203 1.87 5.85 10.61
CA VAL A 203 1.99 5.88 12.08
C VAL A 203 1.05 4.87 12.72
N VAL A 204 -0.22 4.82 12.29
CA VAL A 204 -1.17 3.83 12.81
C VAL A 204 -0.67 2.40 12.58
N ASN A 205 -0.21 2.11 11.36
CA ASN A 205 0.34 0.80 11.03
C ASN A 205 1.61 0.49 11.84
N ALA A 206 2.45 1.48 12.12
CA ALA A 206 3.68 1.33 12.91
C ALA A 206 3.41 0.99 14.37
N MET A 207 2.24 1.36 14.90
CA MET A 207 1.81 1.02 16.26
C MET A 207 1.13 -0.35 16.31
N VAL A 208 0.22 -0.63 15.39
CA VAL A 208 -0.62 -1.84 15.47
C VAL A 208 0.10 -3.05 14.89
N ASN A 209 0.59 -2.96 13.66
CA ASN A 209 1.05 -4.12 12.90
C ASN A 209 2.23 -4.86 13.55
N PRO A 210 3.35 -4.21 13.91
CA PRO A 210 4.46 -4.94 14.50
C PRO A 210 4.13 -5.48 15.90
N LEU A 211 3.33 -4.76 16.70
CA LEU A 211 2.96 -5.22 18.04
C LEU A 211 2.07 -6.47 17.97
N THR A 212 1.15 -6.57 16.99
CA THR A 212 0.43 -7.85 16.78
C THR A 212 1.36 -9.01 16.46
N VAL A 213 2.49 -8.79 15.78
CA VAL A 213 3.52 -9.83 15.56
C VAL A 213 4.26 -10.18 16.85
N VAL A 214 4.70 -9.17 17.60
CA VAL A 214 5.44 -9.33 18.85
C VAL A 214 4.58 -10.00 19.94
N TYR A 215 3.29 -9.73 19.99
CA TYR A 215 2.40 -10.31 20.99
C TYR A 215 1.55 -11.47 20.46
N ASN A 216 1.63 -11.78 19.16
CA ASN A 216 0.86 -12.80 18.46
C ASN A 216 -0.66 -12.72 18.77
N CYS A 217 -1.22 -11.51 18.69
CA CYS A 217 -2.60 -11.25 19.08
C CYS A 217 -3.35 -10.45 18.00
N ARG A 218 -4.68 -10.42 18.09
CA ARG A 218 -5.54 -9.57 17.25
C ARG A 218 -5.39 -8.10 17.65
N ASN A 219 -5.84 -7.20 16.78
CA ASN A 219 -5.66 -5.76 16.97
C ASN A 219 -6.26 -5.27 18.31
N GLY A 220 -7.47 -5.71 18.65
CA GLY A 220 -8.15 -5.26 19.87
C GLY A 220 -7.57 -5.81 21.17
N GLU A 221 -6.70 -6.82 21.10
CA GLU A 221 -6.04 -7.39 22.29
C GLU A 221 -4.86 -6.53 22.76
N LEU A 222 -4.27 -5.72 21.86
CA LEU A 222 -3.15 -4.83 22.17
C LEU A 222 -3.52 -3.80 23.26
N PHE A 223 -4.78 -3.39 23.32
CA PHE A 223 -5.25 -2.31 24.19
C PHE A 223 -5.80 -2.79 25.53
N LYS A 224 -5.88 -4.11 25.74
CA LYS A 224 -6.34 -4.71 27.00
C LYS A 224 -5.23 -4.83 28.04
N ARG A 225 -4.00 -4.49 27.65
CA ARG A 225 -2.77 -4.78 28.38
C ARG A 225 -1.96 -3.50 28.56
N SER A 226 -1.80 -3.09 29.81
CA SER A 226 -1.13 -1.82 30.15
C SER A 226 0.34 -1.80 29.71
N ASP A 227 1.02 -2.95 29.76
CA ASP A 227 2.39 -3.11 29.28
C ASP A 227 2.53 -2.86 27.78
N ILE A 228 1.59 -3.38 26.97
CA ILE A 228 1.57 -3.13 25.51
C ILE A 228 1.28 -1.66 25.21
N THR A 229 0.31 -1.06 25.92
CA THR A 229 -0.03 0.36 25.71
C THR A 229 1.12 1.29 26.08
N SER A 230 1.95 0.94 27.06
CA SER A 230 3.15 1.72 27.40
C SER A 230 4.15 1.71 26.24
N VAL A 231 4.47 0.53 25.70
CA VAL A 231 5.36 0.39 24.54
C VAL A 231 4.82 1.16 23.34
N MET A 232 3.51 1.08 23.10
CA MET A 232 2.86 1.80 22.01
C MET A 232 3.03 3.31 22.14
N ARG A 233 2.88 3.88 23.35
CA ARG A 233 3.09 5.32 23.58
C ARG A 233 4.52 5.76 23.32
N ASP A 234 5.51 4.94 23.69
CA ASP A 234 6.92 5.24 23.43
C ASP A 234 7.22 5.24 21.92
N LEU A 235 6.71 4.24 21.18
CA LEU A 235 6.83 4.18 19.72
C LEU A 235 6.13 5.36 19.04
N LEU A 236 4.95 5.72 19.53
CA LEU A 236 4.14 6.81 19.00
C LEU A 236 4.82 8.16 19.23
N ALA A 237 5.44 8.35 20.39
CA ALA A 237 6.17 9.57 20.72
C ALA A 237 7.34 9.81 19.75
N GLU A 238 8.12 8.76 19.45
CA GLU A 238 9.19 8.81 18.45
C GLU A 238 8.64 9.14 17.06
N ALA A 239 7.58 8.45 16.63
CA ALA A 239 6.97 8.64 15.33
C ALA A 239 6.39 10.07 15.16
N SER A 240 5.68 10.57 16.17
CA SER A 240 5.14 11.94 16.22
C SER A 240 6.26 12.98 16.10
N GLN A 241 7.37 12.79 16.82
CA GLN A 241 8.52 13.70 16.75
C GLN A 241 9.17 13.71 15.37
N VAL A 242 9.33 12.55 14.75
CA VAL A 242 9.89 12.42 13.39
C VAL A 242 8.98 13.12 12.39
N VAL A 243 7.68 12.80 12.36
CA VAL A 243 6.75 13.35 11.36
C VAL A 243 6.61 14.87 11.50
N SER A 244 6.46 15.37 12.73
CA SER A 244 6.37 16.81 12.99
C SER A 244 7.66 17.57 12.62
N SER A 245 8.78 16.87 12.49
CA SER A 245 10.08 17.46 12.15
C SER A 245 10.43 17.36 10.65
N LEU A 246 9.57 16.76 9.82
CA LEU A 246 9.83 16.61 8.39
C LEU A 246 9.83 17.98 7.68
N PRO A 247 10.95 18.39 7.05
CA PRO A 247 11.04 19.71 6.41
C PRO A 247 10.11 19.86 5.22
N GLU A 248 9.85 18.78 4.48
CA GLU A 248 8.95 18.77 3.31
C GLU A 248 7.47 19.00 3.65
N LEU A 249 7.09 18.99 4.93
CA LEU A 249 5.72 19.27 5.39
C LEU A 249 5.53 20.71 5.86
N ARG A 250 6.63 21.44 6.11
CA ARG A 250 6.58 22.83 6.58
C ARG A 250 6.18 23.73 5.41
N THR A 251 5.08 24.46 5.57
CA THR A 251 4.75 25.54 4.62
C THR A 251 5.22 26.88 5.16
N ARG A 252 5.39 27.85 4.26
CA ARG A 252 5.78 29.22 4.64
C ARG A 252 4.64 30.01 5.29
N GLU A 253 3.40 29.56 5.12
CA GLU A 253 2.19 30.33 5.44
C GLU A 253 1.58 29.99 6.81
N ASP A 254 1.82 28.78 7.34
CA ASP A 254 1.21 28.28 8.58
C ASP A 254 2.18 28.15 9.77
N GLY A 255 3.47 28.47 9.57
CA GLY A 255 4.52 28.27 10.58
C GLY A 255 4.69 26.81 11.02
N GLY A 256 4.06 25.84 10.33
CA GLY A 256 4.05 24.42 10.67
C GLY A 256 3.07 24.00 11.79
N ASN A 257 2.20 24.88 12.28
CA ASN A 257 1.33 24.56 13.43
C ASN A 257 0.27 23.49 13.13
N ASP A 258 -0.33 23.50 11.93
CA ASP A 258 -1.33 22.49 11.51
C ASP A 258 -0.76 21.07 11.52
N VAL A 259 0.46 20.90 11.00
CA VAL A 259 1.13 19.59 11.00
C VAL A 259 1.49 19.15 12.42
N ALA A 260 2.01 20.06 13.25
CA ALA A 260 2.35 19.74 14.64
C ALA A 260 1.12 19.34 15.47
N GLU A 261 -0.02 19.99 15.25
CA GLU A 261 -1.29 19.63 15.89
C GLU A 261 -1.80 18.29 15.35
N ARG A 262 -1.88 18.12 14.02
CA ARG A 262 -2.39 16.91 13.37
C ARG A 262 -1.61 15.65 13.75
N PHE A 263 -0.29 15.78 13.91
CA PHE A 263 0.62 14.70 14.30
C PHE A 263 1.06 14.79 15.77
N SER A 264 0.29 15.50 16.61
CA SER A 264 0.49 15.47 18.06
C SER A 264 0.30 14.04 18.60
N LYS A 265 0.92 13.76 19.74
CA LYS A 265 0.81 12.44 20.37
C LYS A 265 -0.64 12.11 20.67
N GLU A 266 -1.39 13.08 21.15
CA GLU A 266 -2.79 12.97 21.55
C GLU A 266 -3.68 12.64 20.34
N ASN A 267 -3.52 13.36 19.23
CA ASN A 267 -4.31 13.12 18.03
C ASN A 267 -3.96 11.80 17.36
N LEU A 268 -2.68 11.41 17.36
CA LEU A 268 -2.26 10.13 16.81
C LEU A 268 -2.69 8.96 17.72
N GLU A 269 -2.66 9.11 19.05
CA GLU A 269 -3.13 8.08 19.99
C GLU A 269 -4.63 7.85 19.79
N ALA A 270 -5.42 8.92 19.66
CA ALA A 270 -6.84 8.84 19.34
C ALA A 270 -7.10 8.10 18.00
N LYS A 271 -6.34 8.40 16.94
CA LYS A 271 -6.45 7.69 15.66
C LYS A 271 -6.07 6.21 15.76
N VAL A 272 -5.02 5.88 16.51
CA VAL A 272 -4.59 4.49 16.73
C VAL A 272 -5.67 3.71 17.47
N LEU A 273 -6.26 4.29 18.52
CA LEU A 273 -7.35 3.70 19.28
C LEU A 273 -8.59 3.47 18.41
N ASP A 274 -9.02 4.48 17.64
CA ASP A 274 -10.17 4.37 16.73
C ASP A 274 -10.00 3.23 15.71
N VAL A 275 -8.83 3.13 15.08
CA VAL A 275 -8.55 2.05 14.13
C VAL A 275 -8.52 0.70 14.83
N ALA A 276 -7.94 0.62 16.02
CA ALA A 276 -7.88 -0.62 16.77
C ALA A 276 -9.25 -1.12 17.23
N GLU A 277 -10.14 -0.22 17.65
CA GLU A 277 -11.52 -0.55 18.02
C GLU A 277 -12.31 -1.05 16.81
N LYS A 278 -12.29 -0.28 15.70
CA LYS A 278 -12.98 -0.65 14.45
C LYS A 278 -12.47 -1.95 13.85
N THR A 279 -11.21 -2.30 14.10
CA THR A 279 -10.57 -3.52 13.58
C THR A 279 -10.27 -4.54 14.66
N ALA A 280 -10.93 -4.46 15.83
CA ALA A 280 -10.56 -5.24 17.01
C ALA A 280 -10.54 -6.76 16.78
N ALA A 281 -11.49 -7.27 15.99
CA ALA A 281 -11.61 -8.68 15.66
C ALA A 281 -10.61 -9.14 14.58
N ASN A 282 -9.94 -8.22 13.89
CA ASN A 282 -9.07 -8.50 12.76
C ASN A 282 -7.67 -8.92 13.21
N THR A 283 -7.04 -9.74 12.37
CA THR A 283 -5.60 -10.02 12.43
C THR A 283 -4.90 -9.07 11.47
N SER A 284 -3.87 -8.34 11.92
CA SER A 284 -3.12 -7.43 11.06
C SER A 284 -2.51 -8.16 9.86
N SER A 285 -2.34 -7.46 8.73
CA SER A 285 -1.71 -8.04 7.53
C SER A 285 -0.27 -8.51 7.81
N MET A 286 0.45 -7.80 8.67
CA MET A 286 1.81 -8.16 9.05
C MET A 286 1.86 -9.47 9.86
N LEU A 287 0.91 -9.68 10.79
CA LEU A 287 0.80 -10.93 11.53
C LEU A 287 0.34 -12.09 10.65
N GLN A 288 -0.54 -11.83 9.68
CA GLN A 288 -0.91 -12.85 8.68
C GLN A 288 0.30 -13.29 7.86
N ASP A 289 1.08 -12.34 7.33
CA ASP A 289 2.31 -12.65 6.57
C ASP A 289 3.33 -13.38 7.44
N PHE A 290 3.53 -12.94 8.69
CA PHE A 290 4.43 -13.56 9.64
C PHE A 290 4.06 -15.04 9.93
N ARG A 291 2.77 -15.33 10.16
CA ARG A 291 2.28 -16.69 10.49
C ARG A 291 2.50 -17.70 9.36
N VAL A 292 2.60 -17.25 8.11
CA VAL A 292 2.83 -18.10 6.94
C VAL A 292 4.26 -17.98 6.40
N GLY A 293 5.20 -17.45 7.20
CA GLY A 293 6.63 -17.36 6.87
C GLY A 293 7.00 -16.33 5.79
N ARG A 294 6.06 -15.46 5.40
CA ARG A 294 6.33 -14.42 4.40
C ARG A 294 7.13 -13.27 5.00
N GLU A 295 7.87 -12.57 4.15
CA GLU A 295 8.49 -11.30 4.56
C GLU A 295 7.45 -10.25 4.88
N THR A 296 7.72 -9.47 5.92
CA THR A 296 6.82 -8.44 6.43
C THR A 296 7.21 -7.05 5.93
N GLU A 297 6.24 -6.15 5.84
CA GLU A 297 6.48 -4.77 5.39
C GLU A 297 7.08 -3.87 6.49
N VAL A 298 7.58 -4.43 7.60
CA VAL A 298 8.05 -3.66 8.77
C VAL A 298 9.15 -2.65 8.41
N GLY A 299 10.00 -2.97 7.44
CA GLY A 299 11.05 -2.08 6.94
C GLY A 299 10.53 -0.83 6.19
N TYR A 300 9.34 -0.91 5.61
CA TYR A 300 8.67 0.23 4.94
C TYR A 300 7.67 0.94 5.86
N ILE A 301 7.44 0.41 7.06
CA ILE A 301 6.55 0.99 8.08
C ILE A 301 7.41 1.62 9.18
N ASN A 302 7.82 0.86 10.18
CA ASN A 302 8.69 1.35 11.25
C ASN A 302 10.09 1.66 10.70
N GLY A 303 10.60 0.90 9.73
CA GLY A 303 11.89 1.19 9.11
C GLY A 303 11.92 2.53 8.35
N TYR A 304 10.79 3.00 7.82
CA TYR A 304 10.70 4.35 7.26
C TYR A 304 10.84 5.42 8.35
N ILE A 305 10.15 5.25 9.48
CA ILE A 305 10.28 6.15 10.65
C ILE A 305 11.72 6.17 11.15
N VAL A 306 12.35 4.99 11.27
CA VAL A 306 13.76 4.86 11.66
C VAL A 306 14.68 5.62 10.70
N LYS A 307 14.49 5.44 9.40
CA LYS A 307 15.30 6.11 8.37
C LYS A 307 15.16 7.64 8.49
N ARG A 308 13.94 8.16 8.55
CA ARG A 308 13.70 9.61 8.65
C ARG A 308 14.20 10.17 9.99
N GLY A 309 14.05 9.43 11.09
CA GLY A 309 14.61 9.81 12.39
C GLY A 309 16.12 9.98 12.34
N LYS A 310 16.84 9.04 11.72
CA LYS A 310 18.29 9.14 11.51
C LYS A 310 18.69 10.36 10.67
N GLU A 311 17.99 10.62 9.57
CA GLU A 311 18.24 11.77 8.70
C GLU A 311 18.02 13.12 9.42
N LEU A 312 17.14 13.14 10.43
CA LEU A 312 16.84 14.32 11.24
C LEU A 312 17.64 14.40 12.56
N GLY A 313 18.43 13.38 12.89
CA GLY A 313 19.14 13.28 14.17
C GLY A 313 18.22 13.05 15.39
N ILE A 314 17.02 12.50 15.17
CA ILE A 314 16.04 12.18 16.22
C ILE A 314 16.25 10.74 16.68
N ASN A 315 16.28 10.53 18.00
CA ASN A 315 16.37 9.19 18.58
C ASN A 315 15.05 8.42 18.38
N VAL A 316 15.13 7.27 17.71
CA VAL A 316 14.01 6.40 17.33
C VAL A 316 14.28 4.95 17.76
N GLY A 317 15.02 4.79 18.87
CA GLY A 317 15.55 3.50 19.31
C GLY A 317 14.48 2.45 19.62
N ASN A 318 13.26 2.84 20.01
CA ASN A 318 12.17 1.88 20.21
C ASN A 318 11.65 1.36 18.87
N ASN A 319 11.47 2.24 17.88
CA ASN A 319 11.10 1.82 16.53
C ASN A 319 12.18 0.92 15.90
N GLU A 320 13.47 1.18 16.14
CA GLU A 320 14.57 0.30 15.71
C GLU A 320 14.46 -1.10 16.32
N ARG A 321 14.28 -1.19 17.64
CA ARG A 321 14.11 -2.47 18.34
C ARG A 321 12.91 -3.25 17.82
N ILE A 322 11.79 -2.57 17.53
CA ILE A 322 10.60 -3.21 16.97
C ILE A 322 10.87 -3.81 15.59
N VAL A 323 11.57 -3.08 14.71
CA VAL A 323 12.00 -3.62 13.40
C VAL A 323 12.82 -4.89 13.61
N GLU A 324 13.82 -4.84 14.49
CA GLU A 324 14.67 -6.00 14.79
C GLU A 324 13.87 -7.18 15.36
N MET A 325 12.93 -6.94 16.28
CA MET A 325 12.14 -8.00 16.91
C MET A 325 11.26 -8.73 15.89
N VAL A 326 10.62 -7.99 14.99
CA VAL A 326 9.80 -8.57 13.92
C VAL A 326 10.66 -9.38 12.95
N GLN A 327 11.84 -8.88 12.60
CA GLN A 327 12.76 -9.56 11.68
C GLN A 327 13.40 -10.80 12.33
N LYS A 328 13.90 -10.70 13.57
CA LYS A 328 14.57 -11.80 14.29
C LYS A 328 13.62 -12.91 14.68
N ARG A 329 12.35 -12.62 15.02
CA ARG A 329 11.37 -13.67 15.33
C ARG A 329 11.07 -14.60 14.16
N LYS A 330 11.27 -14.14 12.92
CA LYS A 330 11.15 -15.00 11.75
C LYS A 330 12.16 -16.17 11.82
N LEU A 331 13.39 -15.89 12.25
CA LEU A 331 14.45 -16.90 12.38
C LEU A 331 14.18 -17.95 13.47
N ALA A 332 13.31 -17.66 14.45
CA ALA A 332 12.99 -18.58 15.54
C ALA A 332 11.78 -19.48 15.26
N VAL A 333 11.02 -19.22 14.20
CA VAL A 333 9.90 -20.07 13.74
C VAL A 333 10.37 -21.08 12.67
N ASP A 334 11.48 -20.78 12.00
CA ASP A 334 12.10 -21.60 10.95
C ASP A 334 13.22 -22.53 11.46
N GLY A 335 13.42 -22.64 12.78
CA GLY A 335 14.43 -23.51 13.42
C GLY A 335 13.81 -24.43 14.48
#